data_AF-A0A365TBX5-F1
#
_entry.id   AF-A0A365TBX5-F1
#
_cell.length_a   1.000
_cell.length_b   1.000
_cell.length_c   1.000
_cell.angle_alpha   90.00
_cell.angle_beta   90.00
_cell.angle_gamma   90.00
#
_symmetry.space_group_name_H-M   'P 1'
#
loop_
_entity.id
_entity.type
_entity.pdbx_description
1 polymer ?
#
loop_
_entity_poly.entity_id
_entity_poly.type
_entity_poly.pdbx_seq_one_letter_code
_entity_poly.pdbx_strand_id
1 'polypeptide(L)'
;MSAPKQDFQTAVDKTPSRDEREDAIDALVDAGECERLAILVQMDGLDGPFRRRALNGMAQAGCSDLLRTIVENGGLEESLQSDARELLER
;
A
#
# COMPACT_ATOMS: atom_id res chain seq x y z
N MET A 1 1.48 -10.23 -16.75
CA MET A 1 1.12 -9.27 -15.69
C MET A 1 -0.35 -8.93 -15.87
N SER A 2 -1.10 -8.94 -14.77
CA SER A 2 -2.47 -8.47 -14.72
C SER A 2 -2.51 -6.95 -14.92
N ALA A 3 -3.69 -6.40 -15.19
CA ALA A 3 -3.83 -4.95 -15.31
C ALA A 3 -3.82 -4.32 -13.89
N PRO A 4 -3.17 -3.16 -13.67
CA PRO A 4 -3.15 -2.50 -12.37
C PRO A 4 -4.52 -2.29 -11.72
N LYS A 5 -5.55 -2.04 -12.53
CA LYS A 5 -6.93 -1.93 -12.06
C LYS A 5 -7.44 -3.25 -11.46
N GLN A 6 -7.12 -4.37 -12.10
CA GLN A 6 -7.49 -5.70 -11.64
C GLN A 6 -6.75 -6.05 -10.35
N ASP A 7 -5.45 -5.78 -10.28
CA ASP A 7 -4.65 -6.07 -9.08
C ASP A 7 -5.14 -5.27 -7.88
N PHE A 8 -5.45 -3.98 -8.08
CA PHE A 8 -6.09 -3.18 -7.04
C PHE A 8 -7.44 -3.75 -6.60
N GLN A 9 -8.27 -4.21 -7.54
CA GLN A 9 -9.55 -4.83 -7.21
C GLN A 9 -9.36 -6.12 -6.40
N THR A 10 -8.40 -6.96 -6.78
CA THR A 10 -8.06 -8.19 -6.05
C THR A 10 -7.60 -7.88 -4.64
N ALA A 11 -6.73 -6.87 -4.44
CA ALA A 11 -6.21 -6.51 -3.12
C ALA A 11 -7.30 -6.06 -2.13
N VAL A 12 -8.31 -5.32 -2.61
CA VAL A 12 -9.40 -4.77 -1.78
C VAL A 12 -10.56 -5.75 -1.57
N ASP A 13 -10.73 -6.74 -2.46
CA ASP A 13 -11.77 -7.77 -2.32
C ASP A 13 -11.42 -8.73 -1.17
N LYS A 14 -12.45 -9.24 -0.49
CA LYS A 14 -12.35 -10.24 0.58
C LYS A 14 -12.52 -11.68 0.08
N THR A 15 -12.93 -11.83 -1.17
CA THR A 15 -13.15 -13.12 -1.83
C THR A 15 -11.84 -13.84 -2.18
N PRO A 16 -10.83 -13.17 -2.77
CA PRO A 16 -9.55 -13.81 -3.03
C PRO A 16 -8.87 -14.26 -1.73
N SER A 17 -8.06 -15.30 -1.84
CA SER A 17 -7.22 -15.79 -0.75
C SER A 17 -6.23 -14.72 -0.31
N ARG A 18 -5.67 -14.90 0.90
CA ARG A 18 -4.63 -14.01 1.41
C ARG A 18 -3.46 -13.89 0.44
N ASP A 19 -2.98 -15.01 -0.09
CA ASP A 19 -1.83 -15.05 -0.99
C ASP A 19 -2.13 -14.29 -2.29
N GLU A 20 -3.30 -14.48 -2.89
CA GLU A 20 -3.72 -13.73 -4.08
C GLU A 20 -3.79 -12.22 -3.84
N ARG A 21 -4.20 -11.80 -2.64
CA ARG A 21 -4.25 -10.38 -2.25
C ARG A 21 -2.85 -9.82 -2.03
N GLU A 22 -1.95 -10.58 -1.42
CA GLU A 22 -0.55 -10.17 -1.26
C GLU A 22 0.17 -10.06 -2.61
N ASP A 23 -0.02 -11.04 -3.50
CA ASP A 23 0.52 -11.04 -4.86
C ASP A 23 0.01 -9.85 -5.69
N ALA A 24 -1.27 -9.51 -5.53
CA ALA A 24 -1.84 -8.35 -6.21
C ALA A 24 -1.24 -7.02 -5.72
N ILE A 25 -0.93 -6.92 -4.43
CA ILE A 25 -0.21 -5.74 -3.89
C ILE A 25 1.20 -5.68 -4.46
N ASP A 26 1.91 -6.81 -4.52
CA ASP A 26 3.26 -6.87 -5.09
C ASP A 26 3.25 -6.50 -6.59
N ALA A 27 2.25 -6.93 -7.34
CA ALA A 27 2.09 -6.54 -8.74
C ALA A 27 1.90 -5.01 -8.91
N LEU A 28 1.20 -4.35 -7.98
CA LEU A 28 1.09 -2.89 -7.97
C LEU A 28 2.42 -2.21 -7.63
N VAL A 29 3.23 -2.81 -6.76
CA VAL A 29 4.59 -2.34 -6.44
C VAL A 29 5.49 -2.44 -7.67
N ASP A 30 5.53 -3.60 -8.31
CA ASP A 30 6.32 -3.82 -9.52
C ASP A 30 5.91 -2.90 -10.68
N ALA A 31 4.63 -2.56 -10.76
CA ALA A 31 4.09 -1.63 -11.75
C ALA A 31 4.31 -0.14 -11.40
N GLY A 32 4.80 0.18 -10.19
CA GLY A 32 5.01 1.57 -9.77
C GLY A 32 3.70 2.35 -9.52
N GLU A 33 2.62 1.67 -9.14
CA GLU A 33 1.27 2.24 -9.02
C GLU A 33 1.09 3.01 -7.70
N CYS A 34 1.84 4.10 -7.53
CA CYS A 34 1.93 4.87 -6.29
C CYS A 34 0.58 5.37 -5.75
N GLU A 35 -0.31 5.86 -6.61
CA GLU A 35 -1.64 6.33 -6.19
C GLU A 35 -2.48 5.19 -5.62
N ARG A 36 -2.41 3.99 -6.23
CA ARG A 36 -3.17 2.82 -5.80
C ARG A 36 -2.63 2.29 -4.47
N LEU A 37 -1.31 2.21 -4.35
CA LEU A 37 -0.65 1.84 -3.09
C LEU A 37 -1.02 2.81 -1.97
N ALA A 38 -1.02 4.13 -2.24
CA ALA A 38 -1.43 5.14 -1.28
C ALA A 38 -2.89 4.97 -0.83
N ILE A 39 -3.79 4.61 -1.74
CA ILE A 39 -5.19 4.30 -1.39
C ILE A 39 -5.27 3.07 -0.48
N LEU A 40 -4.52 2.00 -0.78
CA LEU A 40 -4.50 0.79 0.06
C LEU A 40 -4.00 1.09 1.48
N VAL A 41 -2.94 1.89 1.62
CA VAL A 41 -2.38 2.31 2.93
C VAL A 41 -3.41 3.04 3.78
N GLN A 42 -4.21 3.93 3.17
CA GLN A 42 -5.19 4.76 3.86
C GLN A 42 -6.56 4.08 4.05
N MET A 43 -6.76 2.88 3.53
CA MET A 43 -8.06 2.21 3.56
C MET A 43 -8.32 1.53 4.91
N ASP A 44 -9.18 2.12 5.75
CA ASP A 44 -9.52 1.56 7.07
C ASP A 44 -10.23 0.20 7.04
N GLY A 45 -10.90 -0.12 5.93
CA GLY A 45 -11.55 -1.42 5.72
C GLY A 45 -10.60 -2.54 5.24
N LEU A 46 -9.33 -2.22 4.99
CA LEU A 46 -8.32 -3.17 4.55
C LEU A 46 -7.54 -3.70 5.76
N ASP A 47 -7.34 -5.02 5.82
CA ASP A 47 -6.67 -5.62 6.98
C ASP A 47 -5.23 -5.06 7.12
N GLY A 48 -4.82 -4.77 8.37
CA GLY A 48 -3.55 -4.11 8.69
C GLY A 48 -2.31 -4.70 7.99
N PRO A 49 -2.15 -6.04 7.87
CA PRO A 49 -1.02 -6.62 7.13
C PRO A 49 -0.95 -6.18 5.66
N PHE A 50 -2.08 -6.04 4.97
CA PHE A 50 -2.11 -5.57 3.59
C PHE A 50 -1.79 -4.08 3.49
N ARG A 51 -2.29 -3.26 4.43
CA ARG A 51 -1.95 -1.83 4.53
C ARG A 51 -0.43 -1.65 4.74
N ARG A 52 0.16 -2.42 5.66
CA ARG A 52 1.61 -2.42 5.91
C ARG A 52 2.41 -2.92 4.72
N ARG A 53 1.92 -3.95 4.01
CA ARG A 53 2.56 -4.44 2.78
C ARG A 53 2.58 -3.36 1.69
N ALA A 54 1.45 -2.70 1.45
CA ALA A 54 1.36 -1.59 0.50
C ALA A 54 2.28 -0.43 0.90
N LEU A 55 2.36 -0.10 2.19
CA LEU A 55 3.23 0.95 2.72
C LEU A 55 4.72 0.66 2.44
N ASN A 56 5.18 -0.56 2.75
CA ASN A 56 6.55 -0.98 2.43
C ASN A 56 6.79 -1.01 0.91
N GLY A 57 5.75 -1.40 0.15
CA GLY A 57 5.75 -1.36 -1.30
C GLY A 57 5.93 0.04 -1.89
N MET A 58 5.34 1.08 -1.28
CA MET A 58 5.51 2.46 -1.72
C MET A 58 6.98 2.91 -1.67
N ALA A 59 7.73 2.51 -0.64
CA ALA A 59 9.15 2.81 -0.56
C ALA A 59 9.95 2.09 -1.67
N GLN A 60 9.62 0.83 -1.96
CA GLN A 60 10.27 0.03 -3.01
C GLN A 60 9.97 0.57 -4.41
N ALA A 61 8.74 0.99 -4.66
CA ALA A 61 8.29 1.56 -5.93
C ALA A 61 8.76 3.00 -6.18
N GLY A 62 9.48 3.63 -5.24
CA GLY A 62 9.96 5.01 -5.37
C GLY A 62 8.88 6.08 -5.16
N CYS A 63 7.80 5.77 -4.45
CA CYS A 63 6.65 6.64 -4.22
C CYS A 63 6.86 7.64 -3.06
N SER A 64 8.08 8.14 -2.88
CA SER A 64 8.49 8.91 -1.69
C SER A 64 7.70 10.20 -1.48
N ASP A 65 7.30 10.89 -2.56
CA ASP A 65 6.50 12.12 -2.44
C ASP A 65 5.09 11.84 -1.91
N LEU A 66 4.43 10.79 -2.41
CA LEU A 66 3.12 10.35 -1.91
C LEU A 66 3.22 9.82 -0.47
N LEU A 67 4.30 9.09 -0.15
CA LEU A 67 4.56 8.64 1.22
C LEU A 67 4.73 9.83 2.18
N ARG A 68 5.44 10.88 1.76
CA ARG A 68 5.58 12.14 2.53
C ARG A 68 4.22 12.79 2.77
N THR A 69 3.39 12.91 1.73
CA THR A 69 2.04 13.46 1.86
C THR A 69 1.18 12.67 2.86
N ILE A 70 1.24 11.34 2.84
CA ILE A 70 0.53 10.49 3.81
C ILE A 70 1.00 10.78 5.24
N VAL A 71 2.32 10.86 5.44
CA VAL A 71 2.89 11.15 6.76
C VAL A 71 2.50 12.54 7.27
N GLU A 72 2.49 13.55 6.40
CA GLU A 72 2.14 14.93 6.72
C GLU A 72 0.65 15.09 7.02
N ASN A 73 -0.22 14.45 6.24
CA ASN A 73 -1.67 14.49 6.46
C ASN A 73 -2.08 13.75 7.75
N GLY A 74 -1.34 12.70 8.10
CA GLY A 74 -1.67 11.84 9.23
C GLY A 74 -2.98 11.08 9.01
N GLY A 75 -3.59 10.61 10.11
CA GLY A 75 -4.85 9.88 10.08
C GLY A 75 -4.71 8.37 9.88
N LEU A 76 -3.48 7.85 9.74
CA LEU A 76 -3.23 6.42 9.87
C LEU A 76 -3.28 5.99 11.34
N GLU A 77 -3.50 4.70 11.54
CA GLU A 77 -3.19 4.03 12.81
C GLU A 77 -1.77 4.38 13.26
N GLU A 78 -1.58 4.60 14.57
CA GLU A 78 -0.30 5.02 15.15
C GLU A 78 0.89 4.14 14.71
N SER A 79 0.70 2.82 14.66
CA SER A 79 1.76 1.89 14.24
C SER A 79 2.14 2.09 12.77
N LEU A 80 1.13 2.25 11.89
CA LEU A 80 1.34 2.46 10.46
C LEU A 80 1.91 3.85 10.17
N GLN A 81 1.51 4.86 10.95
CA GLN A 81 2.07 6.21 10.89
C GLN A 81 3.56 6.22 11.29
N SER A 82 3.94 5.44 12.30
CA SER A 82 5.32 5.28 12.73
C SER A 82 6.15 4.60 11.63
N ASP A 83 5.65 3.50 11.07
CA ASP A 83 6.30 2.78 9.97
C ASP A 83 6.52 3.71 8.76
N ALA A 84 5.52 4.53 8.42
CA ALA A 84 5.58 5.46 7.29
C ALA A 84 6.65 6.55 7.47
N ARG A 85 6.82 7.05 8.71
CA ARG A 85 7.89 8.01 9.06
C ARG A 85 9.26 7.36 8.95
N GLU A 86 9.43 6.16 9.49
CA GLU A 86 10.71 5.44 9.42
C GLU A 86 11.14 5.21 7.96
N LEU A 87 10.19 4.89 7.07
CA LEU A 87 10.48 4.69 5.65
C LEU A 87 10.96 5.97 4.93
N LEU A 88 10.60 7.16 5.41
CA LEU A 88 11.09 8.44 4.83
C LEU A 88 12.49 8.83 5.32
N GLU A 89 12.94 8.23 6.42
CA GLU A 89 14.26 8.49 7.02
C GLU A 89 15.35 7.56 6.44
N ARG A 90 14.96 6.57 5.63
CA ARG A 90 15.85 5.61 4.96
C ARG A 90 16.30 6.09 3.60
#